data_AF-B1WU79-F1
#
_entry.id   AF-B1WU79-F1
#
_cell.length_a   1.000
_cell.length_b   1.000
_cell.length_c   1.000
_cell.angle_alpha   90.00
_cell.angle_beta   90.00
_cell.angle_gamma   90.00
#
_symmetry.space_group_name_H-M   'P 1'
#
loop_
_entity.id
_entity.type
_entity.pdbx_description
1 polymer ?
#
loop_
_entity_poly.entity_id
_entity_poly.type
_entity_poly.pdbx_seq_one_letter_code
_entity_poly.pdbx_strand_id
1 'polypeptide(L)'
;MTASETRKTKRQDNLSSDTDSKTEKSWSFWTVFSSTFLTIFLAEMGDKTQLATLLMSAESQSPWVVFAGAAMALIATSLLGVLIGYWLARRLSPKTLDIAVALLLLVITGLLVGDVLNS
;
A
#
# COMPACT_ATOMS: atom_id res chain seq x y z
N MET A 1 -22.80 30.50 -56.31
CA MET A 1 -22.38 29.17 -56.82
C MET A 1 -20.87 29.16 -56.77
N THR A 2 -20.24 28.75 -55.66
CA THR A 2 -19.76 27.38 -55.44
C THR A 2 -19.50 27.11 -53.95
N ALA A 3 -20.33 26.27 -53.32
CA ALA A 3 -20.20 25.79 -51.94
C ALA A 3 -19.93 24.27 -51.88
N SER A 4 -19.32 23.71 -52.93
CA SER A 4 -19.19 22.25 -53.12
C SER A 4 -17.78 21.69 -52.91
N GLU A 5 -16.73 22.53 -52.79
CA GLU A 5 -15.34 22.05 -52.73
C GLU A 5 -14.78 21.84 -51.33
N THR A 6 -15.57 22.13 -50.29
CA THR A 6 -15.22 21.82 -48.90
C THR A 6 -15.40 20.36 -48.51
N ARG A 7 -15.84 19.46 -49.40
CA ARG A 7 -16.33 18.12 -48.98
C ARG A 7 -15.43 16.91 -49.23
N LYS A 8 -14.33 16.99 -50.00
CA LYS A 8 -13.57 15.78 -50.37
C LYS A 8 -12.30 15.52 -49.54
N THR A 9 -11.65 16.53 -48.99
CA THR A 9 -10.37 16.32 -48.28
C THR A 9 -10.55 15.99 -46.79
N LYS A 10 -11.78 16.13 -46.24
CA LYS A 10 -12.09 15.87 -44.82
C LYS A 10 -12.88 14.59 -44.57
N ARG A 11 -12.83 13.63 -45.51
CA ARG A 11 -13.67 12.43 -45.47
C ARG A 11 -12.90 11.11 -45.47
N GLN A 12 -11.57 11.16 -45.41
CA GLN A 12 -10.73 9.97 -45.59
C GLN A 12 -9.55 9.91 -44.60
N ASP A 13 -9.81 10.34 -43.37
CA ASP A 13 -9.08 10.00 -42.14
C ASP A 13 -9.99 9.26 -41.12
N ASN A 14 -11.28 9.09 -41.46
CA ASN A 14 -12.27 8.30 -40.70
C ASN A 14 -12.31 6.84 -41.14
N LEU A 15 -11.16 6.17 -41.23
CA LEU A 15 -11.11 4.72 -41.45
C LEU A 15 -9.92 4.07 -40.76
N SER A 16 -10.05 3.86 -39.46
CA SER A 16 -9.40 2.78 -38.71
C SER A 16 -10.24 2.52 -37.47
N SER A 17 -11.24 1.65 -37.67
CA SER A 17 -11.88 0.87 -36.62
C SER A 17 -10.81 0.08 -35.86
N ASP A 18 -10.47 0.51 -34.66
CA ASP A 18 -10.25 -0.42 -33.57
C ASP A 18 -11.04 0.10 -32.37
N THR A 19 -12.27 -0.40 -32.34
CA THR A 19 -13.07 -0.60 -31.15
C THR A 19 -12.31 -1.51 -30.18
N ASP A 20 -11.21 -1.02 -29.61
CA ASP A 20 -10.80 -1.50 -28.29
C ASP A 20 -11.58 -0.67 -27.30
N SER A 21 -12.65 -1.29 -26.83
CA SER A 21 -13.46 -0.86 -25.72
C SER A 21 -12.54 -0.46 -24.56
N LYS A 22 -12.22 0.83 -24.48
CA LYS A 22 -11.90 1.51 -23.23
C LYS A 22 -13.18 1.49 -22.40
N THR A 23 -13.46 0.30 -21.88
CA THR A 23 -14.28 0.08 -20.72
C THR A 23 -13.58 0.90 -19.65
N GLU A 24 -13.99 2.16 -19.49
CA GLU A 24 -13.75 2.96 -18.30
C GLU A 24 -14.16 2.05 -17.15
N LYS A 25 -13.17 1.33 -16.61
CA LYS A 25 -13.37 0.33 -15.58
C LYS A 25 -13.68 1.14 -14.34
N SER A 26 -14.96 1.49 -14.19
CA SER A 26 -15.60 1.86 -12.95
C SER A 26 -15.41 0.66 -12.03
N TRP A 27 -14.21 0.55 -11.48
CA TRP A 27 -13.91 -0.40 -10.43
C TRP A 27 -14.91 -0.08 -9.35
N SER A 28 -15.92 -0.94 -9.24
CA SER A 28 -16.91 -0.83 -8.18
C SER A 28 -16.12 -0.65 -6.90
N PHE A 29 -16.48 0.36 -6.11
CA PHE A 29 -15.85 0.61 -4.82
C PHE A 29 -15.76 -0.68 -3.99
N TRP A 30 -16.78 -1.55 -4.11
CA TRP A 30 -16.80 -2.89 -3.55
C TRP A 30 -15.71 -3.83 -4.09
N THR A 31 -15.40 -3.79 -5.39
CA THR A 31 -14.31 -4.57 -5.97
C THR A 31 -12.96 -4.09 -5.45
N VAL A 32 -12.75 -2.77 -5.38
CA VAL A 32 -11.49 -2.21 -4.84
C VAL A 32 -11.38 -2.58 -3.36
N PHE A 33 -12.43 -2.32 -2.57
CA PHE A 33 -12.52 -2.65 -1.16
C PHE A 33 -12.27 -4.14 -0.90
N SER A 34 -12.98 -5.05 -1.58
CA SER A 34 -12.78 -6.49 -1.41
C SER A 34 -11.41 -6.95 -1.86
N SER A 35 -10.85 -6.39 -2.93
CA SER A 35 -9.49 -6.75 -3.38
C SER A 35 -8.43 -6.31 -2.36
N THR A 36 -8.48 -5.06 -1.90
CA THR A 36 -7.56 -4.53 -0.90
C THR A 36 -7.73 -5.23 0.45
N PHE A 37 -8.97 -5.43 0.89
CA PHE A 37 -9.27 -6.20 2.11
C PHE A 37 -8.72 -7.60 2.02
N LEU A 38 -8.98 -8.34 0.95
CA LEU A 38 -8.55 -9.73 0.83
C LEU A 38 -7.02 -9.83 0.69
N THR A 39 -6.37 -8.92 -0.02
CA THR A 39 -4.91 -8.87 -0.11
C THR A 39 -4.27 -8.56 1.25
N ILE A 40 -4.76 -7.57 1.98
CA ILE A 40 -4.26 -7.24 3.33
C ILE A 40 -4.57 -8.38 4.30
N PHE A 41 -5.79 -8.90 4.26
CA PHE A 41 -6.22 -10.02 5.09
C PHE A 41 -5.39 -11.28 4.84
N LEU A 42 -5.08 -11.63 3.59
CA LEU A 42 -4.19 -12.75 3.28
C LEU A 42 -2.74 -12.47 3.69
N ALA A 43 -2.28 -11.23 3.57
CA ALA A 43 -0.95 -10.82 4.03
C ALA A 43 -0.83 -10.84 5.56
N GLU A 44 -1.93 -10.59 6.28
CA GLU A 44 -1.97 -10.55 7.75
C GLU A 44 -2.56 -11.81 8.40
N MET A 45 -3.25 -12.68 7.67
CA MET A 45 -3.78 -13.95 8.16
C MET A 45 -2.61 -14.91 8.38
N GLY A 46 -2.20 -15.01 9.65
CA GLY A 46 -1.00 -15.73 10.06
C GLY A 46 0.12 -14.82 10.53
N ASP A 47 -0.08 -13.50 10.59
CA ASP A 47 0.89 -12.61 11.19
C ASP A 47 1.02 -12.91 12.70
N LYS A 48 2.26 -12.95 13.17
CA LYS A 48 2.66 -13.36 14.52
C LYS A 48 1.94 -12.57 15.61
N THR A 49 1.42 -11.39 15.27
CA THR A 49 0.61 -10.54 16.13
C THR A 49 -0.74 -11.17 16.53
N GLN A 50 -1.38 -11.95 15.65
CA GLN A 50 -2.62 -12.68 15.98
C GLN A 50 -2.36 -13.80 17.00
N LEU A 51 -1.25 -14.53 16.84
CA LEU A 51 -0.79 -15.57 17.78
C LEU A 51 -0.28 -14.97 19.09
N ALA A 52 0.43 -13.84 19.07
CA ALA A 52 0.86 -13.10 20.26
C ALA A 52 -0.34 -12.59 21.07
N THR A 53 -1.38 -12.10 20.39
CA THR A 53 -2.64 -11.68 21.04
C THR A 53 -3.36 -12.89 21.65
N LEU A 54 -3.37 -14.03 20.97
CA LEU A 54 -3.97 -15.27 21.45
C LEU A 54 -3.19 -15.88 22.63
N LEU A 55 -1.85 -15.86 22.59
CA LEU A 55 -0.98 -16.31 23.68
C LEU A 55 -1.08 -15.40 24.91
N MET A 56 -1.08 -14.08 24.73
CA MET A 56 -1.29 -13.11 25.82
C MET A 56 -2.70 -13.24 26.41
N SER A 57 -3.71 -13.53 25.59
CA SER A 57 -5.07 -13.83 26.03
C SER A 57 -5.21 -15.20 26.71
N ALA A 58 -4.35 -16.18 26.38
CA ALA A 58 -4.34 -17.52 26.96
C ALA A 58 -3.56 -17.58 28.28
N GLU A 59 -2.58 -16.69 28.50
CA GLU A 59 -1.78 -16.62 29.72
C GLU A 59 -2.44 -15.79 30.84
N SER A 60 -3.42 -14.92 30.51
CA SER A 60 -4.06 -14.02 31.47
C SER A 60 -5.48 -14.45 31.82
N GLN A 61 -5.79 -14.52 33.12
CA GLN A 61 -7.13 -14.80 33.65
C GLN A 61 -8.19 -13.73 33.31
N SER A 62 -7.82 -12.66 32.59
CA SER A 62 -8.70 -11.55 32.16
C SER A 62 -8.41 -11.05 30.73
N PRO A 63 -9.04 -11.62 29.68
CA PRO A 63 -8.76 -11.30 28.26
C PRO A 63 -9.00 -9.82 27.89
N TRP A 64 -9.88 -9.13 28.61
CA TRP A 64 -10.19 -7.71 28.38
C TRP A 64 -9.03 -6.76 28.73
N VAL A 65 -8.23 -7.08 29.75
CA VAL A 65 -7.10 -6.24 30.20
C VAL A 65 -5.96 -6.29 29.20
N VAL A 66 -5.72 -7.48 28.64
CA VAL A 66 -4.72 -7.71 27.59
C VAL A 66 -5.08 -6.96 26.32
N PHE A 67 -6.35 -7.03 25.90
CA PHE A 67 -6.84 -6.28 24.75
C PHE A 67 -6.65 -4.77 24.94
N ALA A 68 -7.02 -4.23 26.09
CA ALA A 68 -6.85 -2.82 26.42
C ALA A 68 -5.36 -2.40 26.44
N GLY A 69 -4.49 -3.24 27.00
CA GLY A 69 -3.04 -2.99 27.04
C GLY A 69 -2.41 -2.97 25.64
N ALA A 70 -2.73 -3.95 24.79
CA ALA A 70 -2.27 -4.00 23.42
C ALA A 70 -2.80 -2.83 22.58
N ALA A 71 -4.08 -2.47 22.73
CA ALA A 71 -4.68 -1.33 22.06
C ALA A 71 -4.01 0.00 22.45
N MET A 72 -3.77 0.22 23.75
CA MET A 72 -3.05 1.39 24.23
C MET A 72 -1.60 1.44 23.70
N ALA A 73 -0.90 0.31 23.71
CA ALA A 73 0.47 0.22 23.20
C ALA A 73 0.54 0.54 21.70
N LEU A 74 -0.42 0.06 20.92
CA LEU A 74 -0.54 0.35 19.49
C LEU A 74 -0.77 1.85 19.25
N ILE A 75 -1.76 2.43 19.94
CA ILE A 75 -2.08 3.86 19.81
C ILE A 75 -0.86 4.72 20.19
N ALA A 76 -0.20 4.42 21.31
CA ALA A 76 0.99 5.15 21.75
C ALA A 76 2.13 5.05 20.73
N THR A 77 2.39 3.85 20.21
CA THR A 77 3.43 3.61 19.21
C THR A 77 3.12 4.33 17.90
N SER A 78 1.88 4.27 17.42
CA SER A 78 1.46 4.98 16.21
C SER A 78 1.57 6.49 16.38
N LEU A 79 1.17 7.03 17.54
CA LEU A 79 1.25 8.46 17.81
C LEU A 79 2.71 8.94 17.84
N LEU A 80 3.59 8.19 18.50
CA LEU A 80 5.03 8.47 18.50
C LEU A 80 5.62 8.39 17.08
N GLY A 81 5.28 7.35 16.32
CA GLY A 81 5.73 7.16 14.94
C GLY A 81 5.30 8.31 14.02
N VAL A 82 4.03 8.75 14.13
CA VAL A 82 3.51 9.89 13.36
C VAL A 82 4.19 11.19 13.77
N LEU A 83 4.42 11.42 15.06
CA LEU A 83 5.07 12.64 15.54
C LEU A 83 6.53 12.74 15.05
N ILE A 84 7.28 11.63 15.17
CA ILE A 84 8.66 11.53 14.68
C ILE A 84 8.69 11.65 13.16
N GLY A 85 7.81 10.92 12.46
CA GLY A 85 7.70 10.95 11.01
C GLY A 85 7.35 12.33 10.47
N TYR A 86 6.41 13.03 11.12
CA TYR A 86 6.04 14.40 10.77
C TYR A 86 7.20 15.37 10.99
N TRP A 87 7.90 15.28 12.12
CA TRP A 87 9.07 16.11 12.39
C TRP A 87 10.18 15.88 11.35
N LEU A 88 10.43 14.62 11.01
CA LEU A 88 11.42 14.21 10.02
C LEU A 88 11.04 14.70 8.61
N ALA A 89 9.79 14.52 8.19
CA ALA A 89 9.27 14.95 6.90
C ALA A 89 9.29 16.48 6.74
N ARG A 90 9.15 17.23 7.83
CA ARG A 90 9.23 18.70 7.80
C ARG A 90 10.67 19.22 7.69
N ARG A 91 11.67 18.43 8.10
CA ARG A 91 13.08 18.80 8.09
C ARG A 91 13.83 18.28 6.87
N LEU A 92 13.40 17.16 6.28
CA LEU A 92 14.07 16.48 5.18
C LEU A 92 13.28 16.58 3.88
N SER A 93 13.98 16.92 2.79
CA SER A 93 13.44 16.86 1.44
C SER A 93 13.05 15.42 1.06
N PRO A 94 11.93 15.20 0.34
CA PRO A 94 11.41 13.86 0.02
C PRO A 94 12.45 12.92 -0.60
N LYS A 95 13.30 13.46 -1.47
CA LYS A 95 14.39 12.73 -2.15
C LYS A 95 15.40 12.12 -1.18
N THR A 96 15.68 12.79 -0.06
CA THR A 96 16.61 12.31 0.96
C THR A 96 16.01 11.16 1.74
N LEU A 97 14.70 11.21 2.00
CA LEU A 97 13.96 10.17 2.72
C LEU A 97 13.91 8.89 1.88
N ASP A 98 13.60 8.99 0.59
CA ASP A 98 13.58 7.84 -0.32
C ASP A 98 14.94 7.14 -0.41
N ILE A 99 16.02 7.91 -0.56
CA ILE A 99 17.38 7.36 -0.60
C ILE A 99 17.75 6.72 0.74
N ALA A 100 17.39 7.35 1.86
CA ALA A 100 17.67 6.80 3.19
C ALA A 100 16.95 5.47 3.43
N VAL A 101 15.66 5.38 3.06
CA VAL A 101 14.87 4.14 3.19
C VAL A 101 15.41 3.05 2.26
N ALA A 102 15.74 3.39 1.01
CA ALA A 102 16.31 2.44 0.06
C ALA A 102 17.65 1.88 0.57
N LEU A 103 18.53 2.73 1.09
CA LEU A 103 19.82 2.32 1.63
C LEU A 103 19.67 1.48 2.90
N LEU A 104 18.77 1.88 3.81
CA LEU A 104 18.45 1.14 5.03
C LEU A 104 17.97 -0.28 4.72
N LEU A 105 17.01 -0.41 3.80
CA LEU A 105 16.49 -1.72 3.37
C LEU A 105 17.56 -2.58 2.70
N LEU A 106 18.42 -1.97 1.88
CA LEU A 106 19.52 -2.69 1.23
C LEU A 106 20.52 -3.22 2.27
N VAL A 107 20.87 -2.42 3.28
CA VAL A 107 21.76 -2.84 4.37
C VAL A 107 21.14 -3.97 5.18
N ILE A 108 19.88 -3.82 5.61
CA ILE A 108 19.17 -4.86 6.39
C ILE A 108 19.14 -6.17 5.60
N THR A 109 18.77 -6.11 4.32
CA THR A 109 18.71 -7.30 3.46
C THR A 109 20.09 -7.93 3.28
N GLY A 110 21.12 -7.13 3.04
CA GLY A 110 22.49 -7.62 2.89
C GLY A 110 23.02 -8.28 4.16
N LEU A 111 22.75 -7.71 5.34
CA LEU A 111 23.12 -8.31 6.62
C LEU A 111 22.38 -9.62 6.86
N LEU A 112 21.07 -9.67 6.59
CA LEU A 112 20.27 -10.88 6.78
C LEU A 112 20.72 -12.02 5.84
N VAL A 113 21.01 -11.69 4.59
CA VAL A 113 21.56 -12.64 3.61
C VAL A 113 22.95 -13.11 4.04
N GLY A 114 23.80 -12.21 4.53
CA GLY A 114 25.11 -12.58 5.06
C GLY A 114 25.01 -13.52 6.27
N ASP A 115 24.09 -13.24 7.20
CA ASP A 115 23.84 -14.09 8.38
C ASP A 115 23.29 -15.48 7.98
N VAL A 116 22.42 -15.53 6.97
CA VAL A 116 21.91 -16.77 6.38
C VAL A 116 22.99 -17.59 5.68
N LEU A 117 23.94 -16.94 4.99
CA LEU A 117 25.05 -17.63 4.31
C LEU A 117 26.15 -18.08 5.28
N ASN A 118 26.23 -17.43 6.44
CA ASN A 118 27.20 -17.74 7.50
C ASN A 118 26.65 -18.73 8.55
N SER A 119 25.36 -19.07 8.48
CA SER A 119 24.70 -20.11 9.28
C SER A 119 24.64 -21.43 8.51
#